data_AF-A0A258JSI4-F1
#
_entry.id   AF-A0A258JSI4-F1
#
_cell.length_a   1.000
_cell.length_b   1.000
_cell.length_c   1.000
_cell.angle_alpha   90.00
_cell.angle_beta   90.00
_cell.angle_gamma   90.00
#
_symmetry.space_group_name_H-M   'P 1'
#
loop_
_entity.id
_entity.type
_entity.pdbx_description
1 polymer ?
#
loop_
_entity_poly.entity_id
_entity_poly.type
_entity_poly.pdbx_seq_one_letter_code
_entity_poly.pdbx_strand_id
1 'polypeptide(L)'
;MPPRPWPTGAPPPVRKRPGSWISSSKRPADASNQREGLPSRCATRSSHRAKPRLRQIDLAYQLAAHLVGNPAQPGEAIDLLPFRPQSRQPQLALDLVKDASRLSQLRYERGEALAAIAGAPPSDLVIASYVINELDDGPRARLVASMWDKTEDVLLIVEPGTPAGFARIVATRAQLIAKGAHVIAPCPHDGACPMMPPDWCHFSQRLRRSRAHKHLKGAELPFEDERFSYVALSRTPAAEHPSRVLSQPAITKIAVTAKLCTTNGIKTAVAPHRHKISYARSRKWNWGDAVADLPAE
;
A
#
# COMPACT_ATOMS: atom_id res chain seq x y z
N MET A 1 -8.80 48.85 11.58
CA MET A 1 -7.47 48.38 12.02
C MET A 1 -7.24 46.99 11.45
N PRO A 2 -6.22 46.75 10.60
CA PRO A 2 -5.90 45.40 10.15
C PRO A 2 -5.12 44.63 11.25
N PRO A 3 -5.22 43.29 11.32
CA PRO A 3 -4.48 42.49 12.29
C PRO A 3 -2.99 42.39 11.92
N ARG A 4 -2.13 42.35 12.95
CA ARG A 4 -0.66 42.30 12.82
C ARG A 4 -0.19 40.93 12.28
N PRO A 5 0.88 40.89 11.46
CA PRO A 5 1.50 39.64 11.03
C PRO A 5 2.29 38.96 12.16
N TRP A 6 2.33 37.64 12.13
CA TRP A 6 3.04 36.77 13.08
C TRP A 6 4.57 36.80 12.84
N PRO A 7 5.41 36.68 13.88
CA PRO A 7 6.86 36.68 13.72
C PRO A 7 7.36 35.31 13.22
N THR A 8 8.12 35.34 12.13
CA THR A 8 8.90 34.20 11.61
C THR A 8 10.18 34.02 12.43
N GLY A 9 10.13 33.13 13.43
CA GLY A 9 11.31 32.68 14.16
C GLY A 9 11.83 31.34 13.62
N ALA A 10 13.09 31.29 13.21
CA ALA A 10 13.77 30.05 12.81
C ALA A 10 13.95 29.09 14.01
N PRO A 11 13.86 27.77 13.82
CA PRO A 11 14.07 26.80 14.90
C PRO A 11 15.55 26.70 15.32
N PRO A 12 15.85 26.44 16.61
CA PRO A 12 17.22 26.33 17.11
C PRO A 12 17.90 25.01 16.68
N PRO A 13 19.25 24.95 16.65
CA PRO A 13 19.99 23.81 16.14
C PRO A 13 20.00 22.62 17.13
N VAL A 14 19.87 21.41 16.58
CA VAL A 14 19.91 20.13 17.29
C VAL A 14 21.36 19.81 17.69
N ARG A 15 21.64 19.72 19.01
CA ARG A 15 22.92 19.24 19.55
C ARG A 15 23.05 17.72 19.38
N LYS A 16 24.11 17.27 18.69
CA LYS A 16 24.54 15.86 18.64
C LYS A 16 25.13 15.44 19.99
N ARG A 17 24.69 14.29 20.53
CA ARG A 17 25.36 13.63 21.67
C ARG A 17 26.51 12.74 21.17
N PRO A 18 27.68 12.73 21.81
CA PRO A 18 28.78 11.83 21.45
C PRO A 18 28.56 10.44 22.06
N GLY A 19 29.03 9.42 21.33
CA GLY A 19 28.95 8.02 21.73
C GLY A 19 29.96 7.65 22.82
N SER A 20 29.63 6.61 23.58
CA SER A 20 30.55 5.94 24.50
C SER A 20 30.72 4.49 24.06
N TRP A 21 31.96 4.18 23.71
CA TRP A 21 32.52 2.85 23.53
C TRP A 21 32.67 2.16 24.89
N ILE A 22 32.28 0.89 25.00
CA ILE A 22 32.87 -0.05 25.96
C ILE A 22 33.10 -1.39 25.24
N SER A 23 34.30 -1.90 25.42
CA SER A 23 34.93 -3.06 24.81
C SER A 23 34.81 -4.31 25.70
N SER A 24 35.27 -5.43 25.12
CA SER A 24 35.63 -6.73 25.73
C SER A 24 34.43 -7.68 26.00
N SER A 25 34.48 -8.97 25.69
CA SER A 25 35.60 -9.90 25.72
C SER A 25 35.36 -11.19 24.89
N LYS A 26 36.47 -11.73 24.35
CA LYS A 26 36.86 -13.15 24.18
C LYS A 26 35.89 -14.19 23.57
N ARG A 27 36.24 -14.66 22.36
CA ARG A 27 35.95 -16.01 21.84
C ARG A 27 37.16 -16.93 22.07
N PRO A 28 36.99 -18.23 22.36
CA PRO A 28 38.06 -19.21 22.21
C PRO A 28 38.14 -19.73 20.77
N ALA A 29 39.32 -20.29 20.51
CA ALA A 29 39.90 -20.72 19.25
C ALA A 29 39.09 -21.82 18.53
N ASP A 30 39.22 -21.84 17.20
CA ASP A 30 38.96 -23.04 16.41
C ASP A 30 40.15 -23.33 15.49
N ALA A 31 40.43 -24.61 15.39
CA ALA A 31 41.69 -25.17 14.96
C ALA A 31 41.88 -25.19 13.44
N SER A 32 43.15 -25.12 13.08
CA SER A 32 43.79 -25.43 11.81
C SER A 32 43.15 -26.53 10.96
N ASN A 33 43.01 -26.28 9.66
CA ASN A 33 43.54 -27.23 8.68
C ASN A 33 43.92 -26.53 7.37
N GLN A 34 45.20 -26.65 7.01
CA GLN A 34 45.77 -26.24 5.72
C GLN A 34 45.72 -27.42 4.76
N ARG A 35 45.38 -27.18 3.49
CA ARG A 35 45.98 -27.88 2.34
C ARG A 35 46.14 -26.92 1.16
N GLU A 36 47.36 -26.94 0.63
CA GLU A 36 47.86 -26.15 -0.51
C GLU A 36 47.46 -26.75 -1.87
N GLY A 37 47.55 -25.94 -2.94
CA GLY A 37 47.65 -26.43 -4.33
C GLY A 37 47.01 -25.54 -5.42
N LEU A 38 47.81 -24.63 -6.01
CA LEU A 38 47.57 -23.79 -7.21
C LEU A 38 47.38 -24.62 -8.52
N PRO A 39 47.14 -24.05 -9.73
CA PRO A 39 46.55 -22.77 -10.15
C PRO A 39 45.57 -22.85 -11.37
N SER A 40 45.02 -21.69 -11.76
CA SER A 40 44.81 -21.22 -13.15
C SER A 40 43.38 -20.90 -13.62
N ARG A 41 43.28 -19.63 -14.04
CA ARG A 41 42.53 -19.06 -15.18
C ARG A 41 40.99 -18.91 -15.15
N CYS A 42 40.66 -17.77 -15.76
CA CYS A 42 39.43 -17.38 -16.43
C CYS A 42 38.35 -16.68 -15.60
N ALA A 43 38.31 -15.37 -15.82
CA ALA A 43 37.23 -14.47 -15.47
C ALA A 43 35.88 -14.98 -15.96
N THR A 44 34.87 -14.95 -15.08
CA THR A 44 33.54 -14.46 -15.47
C THR A 44 33.00 -13.59 -14.33
N ARG A 45 32.68 -12.35 -14.68
CA ARG A 45 31.97 -11.39 -13.83
C ARG A 45 30.64 -12.00 -13.42
N SER A 46 30.51 -12.36 -12.14
CA SER A 46 29.21 -12.50 -11.48
C SER A 46 28.56 -11.11 -11.41
N SER A 47 27.84 -10.73 -12.46
CA SER A 47 26.91 -9.60 -12.39
C SER A 47 25.69 -10.07 -11.60
N HIS A 48 25.68 -9.74 -10.29
CA HIS A 48 24.46 -9.84 -9.49
C HIS A 48 23.43 -8.87 -10.05
N ARG A 49 22.53 -9.40 -10.89
CA ARG A 49 21.37 -8.70 -11.46
C ARG A 49 20.47 -8.24 -10.32
N ALA A 50 20.49 -6.95 -10.02
CA ALA A 50 19.51 -6.33 -9.15
C ALA A 50 18.12 -6.44 -9.82
N LYS A 51 17.15 -7.11 -9.19
CA LYS A 51 15.74 -7.13 -9.61
C LYS A 51 15.05 -5.82 -9.15
N PRO A 52 14.46 -4.99 -10.04
CA PRO A 52 13.62 -3.86 -9.62
C PRO A 52 12.18 -3.95 -10.20
N ARG A 53 11.23 -3.30 -9.50
CA ARG A 53 9.87 -2.90 -9.96
C ARG A 53 8.64 -3.83 -9.80
N LEU A 54 8.65 -4.86 -8.97
CA LEU A 54 7.40 -5.61 -8.63
C LEU A 54 6.62 -5.06 -7.43
N ARG A 55 7.14 -4.07 -6.70
CA ARG A 55 6.62 -3.72 -5.35
C ARG A 55 5.17 -3.23 -5.33
N GLN A 56 4.73 -2.55 -6.38
CA GLN A 56 3.40 -1.94 -6.43
C GLN A 56 2.32 -2.93 -6.87
N ILE A 57 2.66 -3.81 -7.82
CA ILE A 57 1.83 -4.96 -8.20
C ILE A 57 1.72 -5.91 -7.01
N ASP A 58 2.82 -6.17 -6.32
CA ASP A 58 2.88 -6.99 -5.10
C ASP A 58 2.00 -6.39 -3.99
N LEU A 59 2.03 -5.07 -3.77
CA LEU A 59 1.13 -4.40 -2.83
C LEU A 59 -0.34 -4.57 -3.21
N ALA A 60 -0.71 -4.32 -4.46
CA ALA A 60 -2.09 -4.47 -4.92
C ALA A 60 -2.57 -5.93 -4.81
N TYR A 61 -1.70 -6.89 -5.14
CA TYR A 61 -1.99 -8.31 -5.02
C TYR A 61 -2.11 -8.76 -3.55
N GLN A 62 -1.24 -8.27 -2.67
CA GLN A 62 -1.34 -8.55 -1.22
C GLN A 62 -2.63 -7.99 -0.62
N LEU A 63 -3.02 -6.76 -1.02
CA LEU A 63 -4.30 -6.18 -0.62
C LEU A 63 -5.47 -7.03 -1.14
N ALA A 64 -5.46 -7.41 -2.42
CA ALA A 64 -6.49 -8.29 -2.99
C ALA A 64 -6.58 -9.63 -2.26
N ALA A 65 -5.45 -10.30 -2.03
CA ALA A 65 -5.41 -11.58 -1.32
C ALA A 65 -5.93 -11.47 0.11
N HIS A 66 -5.66 -10.36 0.80
CA HIS A 66 -6.19 -10.11 2.15
C HIS A 66 -7.69 -9.85 2.14
N LEU A 67 -8.21 -9.13 1.13
CA LEU A 67 -9.61 -8.73 1.05
C LEU A 67 -10.54 -9.86 0.57
N VAL A 68 -10.10 -10.63 -0.42
CA VAL A 68 -10.91 -11.66 -1.08
C VAL A 68 -10.74 -13.03 -0.40
N GLY A 69 -9.75 -13.20 0.49
CA GLY A 69 -9.56 -14.42 1.29
C GLY A 69 -9.17 -15.68 0.50
N ASN A 70 -9.08 -15.60 -0.83
CA ASN A 70 -8.72 -16.70 -1.72
C ASN A 70 -7.62 -16.20 -2.68
N PRO A 71 -6.33 -16.47 -2.44
CA PRO A 71 -5.33 -16.23 -3.47
C PRO A 71 -5.68 -17.15 -4.63
N ALA A 72 -5.82 -16.58 -5.82
CA ALA A 72 -6.12 -17.28 -7.06
C ALA A 72 -5.62 -18.74 -7.05
N GLN A 73 -6.55 -19.68 -7.21
CA GLN A 73 -6.21 -21.11 -7.25
C GLN A 73 -5.27 -21.34 -8.45
N PRO A 74 -4.34 -22.31 -8.40
CA PRO A 74 -3.51 -22.64 -9.56
C PRO A 74 -4.42 -23.02 -10.74
N GLY A 75 -4.56 -22.11 -11.72
CA GLY A 75 -5.52 -22.24 -12.82
C GLY A 75 -6.36 -21.00 -13.14
N GLU A 76 -6.24 -19.91 -12.38
CA GLU A 76 -6.95 -18.66 -12.64
C GLU A 76 -6.16 -17.76 -13.61
N ALA A 77 -6.81 -17.32 -14.69
CA ALA A 77 -6.21 -16.39 -15.65
C ALA A 77 -6.19 -14.97 -15.06
N ILE A 78 -4.99 -14.40 -14.93
CA ILE A 78 -4.81 -13.00 -14.56
C ILE A 78 -4.49 -12.24 -15.84
N ASP A 79 -5.35 -11.28 -16.18
CA ASP A 79 -5.16 -10.42 -17.34
C ASP A 79 -4.52 -9.09 -16.88
N LEU A 80 -3.25 -8.88 -17.24
CA LEU A 80 -2.56 -7.63 -16.96
C LEU A 80 -2.66 -6.67 -18.15
N LEU A 81 -3.32 -5.53 -17.92
CA LEU A 81 -3.53 -4.46 -18.89
C LEU A 81 -2.69 -3.23 -18.52
N PRO A 82 -1.56 -2.95 -19.21
CA PRO A 82 -0.74 -1.78 -18.94
C PRO A 82 -1.24 -0.57 -19.71
N PHE A 83 -1.34 0.57 -19.02
CA PHE A 83 -1.91 1.79 -19.58
C PHE A 83 -0.95 2.61 -20.46
N ARG A 84 0.37 2.40 -20.43
CA ARG A 84 1.31 3.24 -21.21
C ARG A 84 1.67 2.63 -22.57
N PRO A 85 1.26 3.24 -23.70
CA PRO A 85 1.62 2.75 -25.04
C PRO A 85 3.09 3.01 -25.41
N GLN A 86 3.78 3.98 -24.78
CA GLN A 86 5.13 4.45 -25.15
C GLN A 86 6.28 3.83 -24.34
N SER A 87 6.02 3.07 -23.28
CA SER A 87 7.10 2.40 -22.56
C SER A 87 7.61 1.22 -23.38
N ARG A 88 8.86 1.32 -23.86
CA ARG A 88 9.65 0.12 -24.18
C ARG A 88 9.77 -0.68 -22.88
N GLN A 89 8.95 -1.72 -22.71
CA GLN A 89 9.28 -3.03 -22.10
C GLN A 89 8.02 -3.75 -21.58
N PRO A 90 7.14 -4.26 -22.47
CA PRO A 90 6.32 -5.43 -22.12
C PRO A 90 7.21 -6.59 -21.61
N GLN A 91 8.43 -6.67 -22.13
CA GLN A 91 9.43 -7.65 -21.74
C GLN A 91 9.80 -7.59 -20.26
N LEU A 92 9.84 -6.41 -19.62
CA LEU A 92 10.18 -6.32 -18.20
C LEU A 92 9.05 -6.89 -17.33
N ALA A 93 7.79 -6.58 -17.65
CA ALA A 93 6.64 -7.13 -16.94
C ALA A 93 6.61 -8.66 -17.06
N LEU A 94 6.81 -9.18 -18.28
CA LEU A 94 6.90 -10.62 -18.53
C LEU A 94 8.11 -11.24 -17.84
N ASP A 95 9.29 -10.60 -17.88
CA ASP A 95 10.50 -11.09 -17.19
C ASP A 95 10.32 -11.17 -15.67
N LEU A 96 9.49 -10.30 -15.10
CA LEU A 96 9.22 -10.26 -13.67
C LEU A 96 8.31 -11.42 -13.22
N VAL A 97 7.43 -11.91 -14.09
CA VAL A 97 6.48 -12.99 -13.77
C VAL A 97 6.94 -14.37 -14.23
N LYS A 98 8.00 -14.48 -15.04
CA LYS A 98 8.57 -15.76 -15.54
C LYS A 98 8.83 -16.80 -14.45
N ASP A 99 9.31 -16.36 -13.29
CA ASP A 99 9.64 -17.25 -12.17
C ASP A 99 8.45 -17.49 -11.21
N ALA A 100 7.29 -16.86 -11.46
CA ALA A 100 6.13 -16.93 -10.59
C ALA A 100 5.19 -18.04 -11.06
N SER A 101 5.32 -19.23 -10.48
CA SER A 101 4.47 -20.40 -10.82
C SER A 101 2.96 -20.13 -10.70
N ARG A 102 2.57 -19.27 -9.75
CA ARG A 102 1.18 -18.81 -9.54
C ARG A 102 0.63 -17.94 -10.68
N LEU A 103 1.50 -17.37 -11.50
CA LEU A 103 1.15 -16.51 -12.65
C LEU A 103 1.45 -17.22 -13.97
N SER A 104 1.53 -18.55 -13.97
CA SER A 104 1.87 -19.34 -15.16
C SER A 104 0.83 -19.24 -16.29
N GLN A 105 -0.41 -18.88 -15.96
CA GLN A 105 -1.50 -18.64 -16.91
C GLN A 105 -1.78 -17.14 -17.13
N LEU A 106 -0.87 -16.27 -16.72
CA LEU A 106 -0.98 -14.84 -16.94
C LEU A 106 -1.10 -14.55 -18.44
N ARG A 107 -2.14 -13.81 -18.83
CA ARG A 107 -2.22 -13.21 -20.15
C ARG A 107 -1.87 -11.74 -20.02
N TYR A 108 -1.01 -11.30 -20.92
CA TYR A 108 -0.62 -9.90 -21.00
C TYR A 108 -1.17 -9.34 -22.31
N GLU A 109 -2.02 -8.33 -22.21
CA GLU A 109 -2.57 -7.65 -23.38
C GLU A 109 -2.11 -6.21 -23.39
N ARG A 110 -1.49 -5.79 -24.49
CA ARG A 110 -1.03 -4.41 -24.67
C ARG A 110 -2.11 -3.63 -25.39
N GLY A 111 -2.61 -2.57 -24.76
CA GLY A 111 -3.62 -1.70 -25.37
C GLY A 111 -3.79 -0.39 -24.61
N GLU A 112 -4.63 0.48 -25.15
CA GLU A 112 -5.20 1.58 -24.38
C GLU A 112 -6.20 0.98 -23.36
N ALA A 113 -6.17 1.45 -22.10
CA ALA A 113 -6.87 0.75 -21.03
C ALA A 113 -8.39 0.71 -21.21
N LEU A 114 -9.00 1.79 -21.70
CA LEU A 114 -10.45 1.82 -21.93
C LEU A 114 -10.87 0.85 -23.04
N ALA A 115 -10.12 0.81 -24.14
CA ALA A 115 -10.36 -0.15 -25.22
C ALA A 115 -10.14 -1.60 -24.76
N ALA A 116 -9.09 -1.84 -23.98
CA ALA A 116 -8.75 -3.17 -23.49
C ALA A 116 -9.81 -3.71 -22.51
N ILE A 117 -10.23 -2.91 -21.52
CA ILE A 117 -11.26 -3.36 -20.57
C ILE A 117 -12.62 -3.58 -21.25
N ALA A 118 -12.95 -2.79 -22.29
CA ALA A 118 -14.21 -2.98 -23.02
C ALA A 118 -14.28 -4.35 -23.72
N GLY A 119 -13.15 -4.79 -24.28
CA GLY A 119 -13.01 -6.09 -24.94
C GLY A 119 -12.75 -7.27 -24.01
N ALA A 120 -12.34 -7.02 -22.76
CA ALA A 120 -12.07 -8.07 -21.78
C ALA A 120 -13.35 -8.84 -21.39
N PRO A 121 -13.26 -10.13 -21.05
CA PRO A 121 -14.38 -10.84 -20.42
C PRO A 121 -14.68 -10.26 -19.04
N PRO A 122 -15.89 -10.47 -18.49
CA PRO A 122 -16.15 -10.26 -17.06
C PRO A 122 -15.16 -11.03 -16.17
N SER A 123 -14.91 -10.54 -14.97
CA SER A 123 -13.99 -11.15 -14.02
C SER A 123 -14.46 -10.95 -12.58
N ASP A 124 -14.27 -11.98 -11.75
CA ASP A 124 -14.56 -11.92 -10.31
C ASP A 124 -13.79 -10.80 -9.62
N LEU A 125 -12.54 -10.57 -10.02
CA LEU A 125 -11.68 -9.53 -9.45
C LEU A 125 -11.07 -8.64 -10.54
N VAL A 126 -11.32 -7.35 -10.44
CA VAL A 126 -10.67 -6.32 -11.28
C VAL A 126 -9.80 -5.43 -10.40
N ILE A 127 -8.55 -5.20 -10.81
CA ILE A 127 -7.59 -4.37 -10.05
C ILE A 127 -7.10 -3.20 -10.92
N ALA A 128 -7.28 -1.99 -10.42
CA ALA A 128 -6.66 -0.77 -10.96
C ALA A 128 -5.57 -0.29 -9.98
N SER A 129 -4.29 -0.39 -10.36
CA SER A 129 -3.17 0.03 -9.52
C SER A 129 -2.38 1.16 -10.17
N TYR A 130 -2.56 2.38 -9.65
CA TYR A 130 -1.92 3.63 -10.09
C TYR A 130 -2.10 3.87 -11.59
N VAL A 131 -3.35 3.79 -12.02
CA VAL A 131 -3.76 4.05 -13.41
C VAL A 131 -4.81 5.15 -13.49
N ILE A 132 -5.60 5.34 -12.43
CA ILE A 132 -6.63 6.36 -12.37
C ILE A 132 -5.99 7.75 -12.26
N ASN A 133 -4.81 7.87 -11.64
CA ASN A 133 -4.01 9.10 -11.63
C ASN A 133 -3.48 9.52 -13.01
N GLU A 134 -3.31 8.58 -13.95
CA GLU A 134 -2.71 8.84 -15.26
C GLU A 134 -3.71 9.39 -16.29
N LEU A 135 -4.99 9.47 -15.93
CA LEU A 135 -6.09 9.89 -16.80
C LEU A 135 -6.68 11.23 -16.38
N ASP A 136 -7.15 12.00 -17.37
CA ASP A 136 -8.00 13.17 -17.19
C ASP A 136 -9.42 12.77 -16.73
N ASP A 137 -10.17 13.72 -16.18
CA ASP A 137 -11.43 13.44 -15.45
C ASP A 137 -12.48 12.68 -16.30
N GLY A 138 -12.67 13.07 -17.56
CA GLY A 138 -13.64 12.42 -18.45
C GLY A 138 -13.27 10.96 -18.79
N PRO A 139 -12.10 10.69 -19.40
CA PRO A 139 -11.60 9.34 -19.63
C PRO A 139 -11.56 8.48 -18.36
N ARG A 140 -11.18 9.07 -17.23
CA ARG A 140 -11.13 8.39 -15.92
C ARG A 140 -12.50 7.88 -15.49
N ALA A 141 -13.53 8.73 -15.52
CA ALA A 141 -14.89 8.34 -15.15
C ALA A 141 -15.41 7.20 -16.05
N ARG A 142 -15.11 7.24 -17.36
CA ARG A 142 -15.45 6.17 -18.30
C ARG A 142 -14.72 4.86 -18.00
N LEU A 143 -13.41 4.93 -17.70
CA LEU A 143 -12.64 3.75 -17.34
C LEU A 143 -13.18 3.11 -16.06
N VAL A 144 -13.43 3.91 -15.02
CA VAL A 144 -14.03 3.44 -13.76
C VAL A 144 -15.37 2.75 -14.00
N ALA A 145 -16.24 3.33 -14.83
CA ALA A 145 -17.50 2.71 -15.19
C ALA A 145 -17.31 1.39 -15.92
N SER A 146 -16.44 1.36 -16.93
CA SER A 146 -16.20 0.16 -17.74
C SER A 146 -15.54 -0.97 -16.94
N MET A 147 -14.65 -0.66 -16.00
CA MET A 147 -14.08 -1.65 -15.09
C MET A 147 -15.16 -2.26 -14.20
N TRP A 148 -16.04 -1.42 -13.64
CA TRP A 148 -17.15 -1.89 -12.82
C TRP A 148 -18.12 -2.77 -13.63
N ASP A 149 -18.42 -2.41 -14.87
CA ASP A 149 -19.29 -3.22 -15.74
C ASP A 149 -18.67 -4.60 -16.07
N LYS A 150 -17.35 -4.76 -15.94
CA LYS A 150 -16.63 -6.04 -16.09
C LYS A 150 -16.35 -6.75 -14.76
N THR A 151 -16.70 -6.17 -13.62
CA THR A 151 -16.50 -6.78 -12.29
C THR A 151 -17.72 -7.62 -11.90
N GLU A 152 -17.51 -8.91 -11.69
CA GLU A 152 -18.53 -9.85 -11.20
C GLU A 152 -18.62 -9.88 -9.67
N ASP A 153 -17.51 -9.68 -8.95
CA ASP A 153 -17.51 -9.55 -7.49
C ASP A 153 -16.82 -8.27 -7.01
N VAL A 154 -15.48 -8.22 -7.02
CA VAL A 154 -14.69 -7.16 -6.38
C VAL A 154 -13.90 -6.30 -7.36
N LEU A 155 -14.01 -4.97 -7.21
CA LEU A 155 -13.15 -3.99 -7.85
C LEU A 155 -12.23 -3.34 -6.80
N LEU A 156 -10.92 -3.54 -6.94
CA LEU A 156 -9.90 -2.93 -6.09
C LEU A 156 -9.19 -1.81 -6.85
N ILE A 157 -9.19 -0.61 -6.25
CA ILE A 157 -8.49 0.55 -6.80
C ILE A 157 -7.46 1.03 -5.79
N VAL A 158 -6.21 1.16 -6.24
CA VAL A 158 -5.08 1.63 -5.44
C VAL A 158 -4.42 2.81 -6.16
N GLU A 159 -4.21 3.90 -5.45
CA GLU A 159 -3.66 5.14 -5.96
C GLU A 159 -2.57 5.69 -5.01
N PRO A 160 -1.68 6.59 -5.47
CA PRO A 160 -0.71 7.23 -4.60
C PRO A 160 -1.35 7.85 -3.36
N GLY A 161 -0.71 7.69 -2.20
CA GLY A 161 -1.17 8.20 -0.90
C GLY A 161 -0.96 9.70 -0.74
N THR A 162 -1.44 10.47 -1.71
CA THR A 162 -1.37 11.92 -1.79
C THR A 162 -2.78 12.52 -1.70
N PRO A 163 -2.94 13.82 -1.39
CA PRO A 163 -4.24 14.47 -1.42
C PRO A 163 -4.98 14.31 -2.77
N ALA A 164 -4.26 14.39 -3.89
CA ALA A 164 -4.83 14.22 -5.22
C ALA A 164 -5.25 12.76 -5.49
N GLY A 165 -4.46 11.77 -5.06
CA GLY A 165 -4.82 10.36 -5.18
C GLY A 165 -6.02 10.00 -4.32
N PHE A 166 -6.08 10.51 -3.08
CA PHE A 166 -7.23 10.36 -2.21
C PHE A 166 -8.51 10.99 -2.79
N ALA A 167 -8.42 12.19 -3.37
CA ALA A 167 -9.57 12.82 -4.03
C ALA A 167 -10.13 11.96 -5.17
N ARG A 168 -9.27 11.28 -5.94
CA ARG A 168 -9.68 10.32 -6.98
C ARG A 168 -10.38 9.11 -6.37
N ILE A 169 -9.87 8.55 -5.28
CA ILE A 169 -10.53 7.46 -4.55
C ILE A 169 -11.93 7.87 -4.08
N VAL A 170 -12.08 9.07 -3.50
CA VAL A 170 -13.38 9.58 -3.04
C VAL A 170 -14.36 9.77 -4.21
N ALA A 171 -13.90 10.34 -5.34
CA ALA A 171 -14.72 10.53 -6.52
C ALA A 171 -15.18 9.19 -7.13
N THR A 172 -14.27 8.23 -7.30
CA THR A 172 -14.60 6.89 -7.79
C THR A 172 -15.57 6.18 -6.85
N ARG A 173 -15.35 6.27 -5.55
CA ARG A 173 -16.23 5.68 -4.54
C ARG A 173 -17.65 6.25 -4.68
N ALA A 174 -17.81 7.56 -4.78
CA ALA A 174 -19.11 8.19 -4.98
C ALA A 174 -19.78 7.73 -6.29
N GLN A 175 -19.02 7.69 -7.39
CA GLN A 175 -19.52 7.24 -8.69
C GLN A 175 -20.04 5.80 -8.65
N LEU A 176 -19.31 4.88 -8.02
CA LEU A 176 -19.65 3.46 -8.03
C LEU A 176 -20.71 3.09 -7.00
N ILE A 177 -20.76 3.76 -5.85
CA ILE A 177 -21.86 3.60 -4.89
C ILE A 177 -23.18 4.05 -5.52
N ALA A 178 -23.18 5.13 -6.32
CA ALA A 178 -24.36 5.53 -7.08
C ALA A 178 -24.80 4.48 -8.13
N LYS A 179 -23.93 3.55 -8.49
CA LYS A 179 -24.22 2.38 -9.35
C LYS A 179 -24.51 1.09 -8.55
N GLY A 180 -24.72 1.19 -7.23
CA GLY A 180 -25.05 0.05 -6.37
C GLY A 180 -23.84 -0.75 -5.86
N ALA A 181 -22.63 -0.20 -5.92
CA ALA A 181 -21.45 -0.84 -5.32
C ALA A 181 -21.45 -0.70 -3.79
N HIS A 182 -20.96 -1.73 -3.09
CA HIS A 182 -20.79 -1.74 -1.63
C HIS A 182 -19.32 -1.64 -1.25
N VAL A 183 -18.97 -0.79 -0.29
CA VAL A 183 -17.59 -0.62 0.15
C VAL A 183 -17.23 -1.71 1.14
N ILE A 184 -16.32 -2.61 0.76
CA ILE A 184 -15.85 -3.68 1.64
C ILE A 184 -14.57 -3.30 2.39
N ALA A 185 -13.79 -2.36 1.84
CA ALA A 185 -12.61 -1.77 2.51
C ALA A 185 -12.16 -0.48 1.82
N PRO A 186 -11.36 0.38 2.48
CA PRO A 186 -11.06 0.40 3.91
C PRO A 186 -12.15 1.07 4.75
N CYS A 187 -13.10 1.75 4.10
CA CYS A 187 -14.10 2.57 4.77
C CYS A 187 -15.12 1.67 5.49
N PRO A 188 -15.53 2.05 6.70
CA PRO A 188 -16.55 1.33 7.46
C PRO A 188 -17.98 1.77 7.09
N HIS A 189 -18.21 2.28 5.89
CA HIS A 189 -19.53 2.77 5.46
C HIS A 189 -19.58 3.01 3.95
N ASP A 190 -20.80 3.09 3.43
CA ASP A 190 -21.11 3.50 2.05
C ASP A 190 -21.48 5.01 1.95
N GLY A 191 -21.66 5.71 3.07
CA GLY A 191 -21.99 7.15 3.08
C GLY A 191 -20.89 8.07 2.54
N ALA A 192 -21.11 9.39 2.44
CA ALA A 192 -20.06 10.33 2.04
C ALA A 192 -18.81 10.21 2.94
N CYS A 193 -17.60 10.35 2.37
CA CYS A 193 -16.38 10.25 3.16
C CYS A 193 -16.30 11.43 4.17
N PRO A 194 -16.16 11.17 5.48
CA PRO A 194 -16.12 12.23 6.49
C PRO A 194 -14.76 12.97 6.56
N MET A 195 -13.77 12.52 5.78
CA MET A 195 -12.45 13.13 5.75
C MET A 195 -12.48 14.44 4.95
N MET A 196 -12.06 15.54 5.58
CA MET A 196 -12.05 16.87 4.99
C MET A 196 -10.62 17.39 4.80
N PRO A 197 -10.35 18.20 3.74
CA PRO A 197 -9.09 18.90 3.60
C PRO A 197 -8.75 19.74 4.86
N PRO A 198 -7.45 19.88 5.22
CA PRO A 198 -6.27 19.43 4.49
C PRO A 198 -5.92 17.95 4.71
N ASP A 199 -6.69 17.21 5.50
CA ASP A 199 -6.43 15.79 5.76
C ASP A 199 -6.82 14.91 4.56
N TRP A 200 -6.14 13.77 4.43
CA TRP A 200 -6.49 12.73 3.46
C TRP A 200 -6.29 11.34 4.07
N CYS A 201 -7.17 10.40 3.71
CA CYS A 201 -7.06 9.02 4.16
C CYS A 201 -6.02 8.29 3.31
N HIS A 202 -4.97 7.78 3.94
CA HIS A 202 -3.93 6.98 3.28
C HIS A 202 -3.34 5.97 4.27
N PHE A 203 -2.56 5.06 3.71
CA PHE A 203 -1.84 3.99 4.40
C PHE A 203 -0.39 4.03 3.98
N SER A 204 0.46 3.31 4.71
CA SER A 204 1.88 3.24 4.41
C SER A 204 2.38 1.80 4.46
N GLN A 205 3.03 1.37 3.37
CA GLN A 205 3.70 0.08 3.30
C GLN A 205 5.22 0.29 3.30
N ARG A 206 5.91 -0.37 4.23
CA ARG A 206 7.37 -0.41 4.24
C ARG A 206 7.88 -1.40 3.19
N LEU A 207 8.71 -0.91 2.29
CA LEU A 207 9.30 -1.62 1.18
C LEU A 207 10.82 -1.62 1.31
N ARG A 208 11.47 -2.75 1.01
CA ARG A 208 12.93 -2.84 1.06
C ARG A 208 13.58 -2.10 -0.12
N ARG A 209 14.70 -1.43 0.07
CA ARG A 209 15.54 -0.95 -1.04
C ARG A 209 16.63 -1.95 -1.34
N SER A 210 16.80 -2.29 -2.62
CA SER A 210 17.98 -3.05 -3.05
C SER A 210 19.22 -2.17 -2.95
N ARG A 211 20.42 -2.77 -2.90
CA ARG A 211 21.68 -2.00 -2.88
C ARG A 211 21.80 -1.08 -4.10
N ALA A 212 21.44 -1.58 -5.29
CA ALA A 212 21.41 -0.79 -6.51
C ALA A 212 20.43 0.40 -6.42
N HIS A 213 19.25 0.17 -5.85
CA HIS A 213 18.23 1.21 -5.66
C HIS A 213 18.71 2.27 -4.67
N LYS A 214 19.34 1.87 -3.56
CA LYS A 214 19.99 2.80 -2.62
C LYS A 214 21.02 3.67 -3.32
N HIS A 215 21.90 3.06 -4.10
CA HIS A 215 22.96 3.76 -4.82
C HIS A 215 22.40 4.75 -5.86
N LEU A 216 21.45 4.31 -6.68
CA LEU A 216 20.84 5.16 -7.73
C LEU A 216 20.04 6.33 -7.18
N LYS A 217 19.34 6.16 -6.04
CA LYS A 217 18.53 7.22 -5.42
C LYS A 217 19.30 8.02 -4.35
N GLY A 218 20.60 7.76 -4.16
CA GLY A 218 21.38 8.37 -3.06
C GLY A 218 20.77 8.11 -1.68
N ALA A 219 20.05 7.00 -1.50
CA ALA A 219 19.27 6.73 -0.30
C ALA A 219 20.09 5.94 0.73
N GLU A 220 20.17 6.48 1.94
CA GLU A 220 20.91 5.86 3.05
C GLU A 220 20.17 4.68 3.68
N LEU A 221 18.84 4.78 3.79
CA LEU A 221 18.02 3.75 4.44
C LEU A 221 17.78 2.56 3.51
N PRO A 222 17.80 1.32 4.04
CA PRO A 222 17.52 0.10 3.28
C PRO A 222 16.02 -0.14 3.04
N PHE A 223 15.18 0.86 3.27
CA PHE A 223 13.75 0.80 3.06
C PHE A 223 13.19 2.15 2.57
N GLU A 224 11.97 2.10 2.05
CA GLU A 224 11.10 3.23 1.78
C GLU A 224 9.70 2.94 2.25
N ASP A 225 9.02 3.95 2.77
CA ASP A 225 7.63 3.87 3.18
C ASP A 225 6.79 4.45 2.04
N GLU A 226 6.19 3.56 1.25
CA GLU A 226 5.30 3.94 0.14
C GLU A 226 3.93 4.27 0.73
N ARG A 227 3.43 5.46 0.41
CA ARG A 227 2.08 5.88 0.81
C ARG A 227 1.10 5.57 -0.30
N PHE A 228 -0.05 5.01 0.05
CA PHE A 228 -1.11 4.69 -0.90
C PHE A 228 -2.50 4.97 -0.31
N SER A 229 -3.46 5.24 -1.17
CA SER A 229 -4.89 5.28 -0.85
C SER A 229 -5.55 4.16 -1.64
N TYR A 230 -6.56 3.49 -1.06
CA TYR A 230 -7.27 2.45 -1.79
C TYR A 230 -8.75 2.42 -1.44
N VAL A 231 -9.53 1.79 -2.30
CA VAL A 231 -10.91 1.38 -2.03
C VAL A 231 -11.15 0.03 -2.70
N ALA A 232 -11.87 -0.85 -2.01
CA ALA A 232 -12.37 -2.10 -2.52
C ALA A 232 -13.90 -2.06 -2.47
N LEU A 233 -14.52 -2.35 -3.61
CA LEU A 233 -15.96 -2.28 -3.82
C LEU A 233 -16.43 -3.66 -4.29
N SER A 234 -17.52 -4.18 -3.72
CA SER A 234 -18.12 -5.45 -4.12
C SER A 234 -19.55 -5.28 -4.63
N ARG A 235 -20.00 -6.23 -5.46
CA ARG A 235 -21.41 -6.42 -5.81
C ARG A 235 -22.27 -6.81 -4.62
N THR A 236 -21.65 -7.42 -3.59
CA THR A 236 -22.35 -7.88 -2.39
C THR A 236 -21.97 -7.01 -1.18
N PRO A 237 -22.92 -6.71 -0.27
CA PRO A 237 -22.61 -6.00 0.96
C PRO A 237 -21.61 -6.76 1.84
N ALA A 238 -20.71 -6.03 2.50
CA ALA A 238 -19.86 -6.63 3.53
C ALA A 238 -20.71 -7.06 4.73
N ALA A 239 -20.38 -8.21 5.32
CA ALA A 239 -21.02 -8.67 6.56
C ALA A 239 -20.74 -7.72 7.74
N GLU A 240 -19.54 -7.14 7.77
CA GLU A 240 -19.11 -6.23 8.83
C GLU A 240 -18.33 -5.03 8.27
N HIS A 241 -18.48 -3.89 8.94
CA HIS A 241 -17.76 -2.66 8.64
C HIS A 241 -16.93 -2.23 9.87
N PRO A 242 -15.78 -2.86 10.12
CA PRO A 242 -14.95 -2.50 11.27
C PRO A 242 -14.36 -1.10 11.08
N SER A 243 -14.33 -0.34 12.17
CA SER A 243 -13.70 0.98 12.20
C SER A 243 -12.24 0.93 11.76
N ARG A 244 -11.78 1.99 11.11
CA ARG A 244 -10.43 2.07 10.54
C ARG A 244 -9.55 3.01 11.32
N VAL A 245 -8.38 2.55 11.74
CA VAL A 245 -7.35 3.41 12.33
C VAL A 245 -6.74 4.31 11.25
N LEU A 246 -6.93 5.63 11.35
CA LEU A 246 -6.58 6.60 10.30
C LEU A 246 -5.15 7.12 10.37
N SER A 247 -4.47 6.94 11.51
CA SER A 247 -3.09 7.41 11.72
C SER A 247 -2.41 6.55 12.79
N GLN A 248 -1.08 6.67 12.93
CA GLN A 248 -0.33 5.99 13.98
C GLN A 248 -0.95 6.29 15.36
N PRO A 249 -1.36 5.25 16.13
CA PRO A 249 -1.85 5.45 17.48
C PRO A 249 -0.78 6.06 18.40
N ALA A 250 -1.18 7.03 19.21
CA ALA A 250 -0.33 7.62 20.24
C ALA A 250 -0.40 6.75 21.50
N ILE A 251 0.70 6.07 21.83
CA ILE A 251 0.79 5.15 22.97
C ILE A 251 1.56 5.83 24.10
N THR A 252 0.92 6.00 25.25
CA THR A 252 1.54 6.52 26.48
C THR A 252 1.32 5.57 27.65
N LYS A 253 1.96 5.85 28.80
CA LYS A 253 1.68 5.13 30.06
C LYS A 253 0.26 5.39 30.59
N ILE A 254 -0.39 6.47 30.14
CA ILE A 254 -1.69 6.93 30.63
C ILE A 254 -2.81 6.37 29.77
N ALA A 255 -2.66 6.39 28.44
CA ALA A 255 -3.65 5.92 27.49
C ALA A 255 -3.04 5.58 26.12
N VAL A 256 -3.79 4.83 25.33
CA VAL A 256 -3.63 4.78 23.87
C VAL A 256 -4.70 5.67 23.24
N THR A 257 -4.31 6.55 22.32
CA THR A 257 -5.24 7.41 21.58
C THR A 257 -5.08 7.19 20.08
N ALA A 258 -6.19 7.06 19.35
CA ALA A 258 -6.18 6.88 17.90
C ALA A 258 -7.34 7.61 17.22
N LYS A 259 -7.10 8.20 16.04
CA LYS A 259 -8.15 8.73 15.16
C LYS A 259 -8.76 7.56 14.39
N LEU A 260 -10.06 7.33 14.54
CA LEU A 260 -10.79 6.25 13.87
C LEU A 260 -11.79 6.82 12.87
N CYS A 261 -11.86 6.23 11.68
CA CYS A 261 -13.05 6.33 10.83
C CYS A 261 -14.05 5.27 11.28
N THR A 262 -15.32 5.63 11.43
CA THR A 262 -16.39 4.75 11.89
C THR A 262 -17.61 4.90 10.98
N THR A 263 -18.61 4.04 11.14
CA THR A 263 -19.92 4.18 10.44
C THR A 263 -20.57 5.55 10.66
N ASN A 264 -20.31 6.18 11.81
CA ASN A 264 -20.87 7.46 12.22
C ASN A 264 -19.90 8.65 12.03
N GLY A 265 -18.84 8.48 11.25
CA GLY A 265 -17.85 9.52 10.99
C GLY A 265 -16.54 9.33 11.75
N ILE A 266 -15.74 10.40 11.83
CA ILE A 266 -14.41 10.36 12.44
C ILE A 266 -14.51 10.63 13.94
N LYS A 267 -13.95 9.74 14.77
CA LYS A 267 -13.87 9.92 16.23
C LYS A 267 -12.46 9.69 16.75
N THR A 268 -12.15 10.29 17.90
CA THR A 268 -10.90 9.99 18.63
C THR A 268 -11.20 8.93 19.68
N ALA A 269 -10.66 7.73 19.49
CA ALA A 269 -10.72 6.66 20.47
C ALA A 269 -9.63 6.84 21.53
N VAL A 270 -10.00 6.68 22.80
CA VAL A 270 -9.07 6.71 23.94
C VAL A 270 -9.25 5.43 24.75
N ALA A 271 -8.16 4.70 24.97
CA ALA A 271 -8.12 3.54 25.83
C ALA A 271 -7.20 3.84 27.03
N PRO A 272 -7.74 4.23 28.20
CA PRO A 272 -6.96 4.54 29.39
C PRO A 272 -6.30 3.30 30.01
N HIS A 273 -5.09 3.46 30.56
CA HIS A 273 -4.34 2.38 31.21
C HIS A 273 -5.03 1.79 32.45
N ARG A 274 -5.97 2.53 33.07
CA ARG A 274 -6.85 1.98 34.11
C ARG A 274 -7.74 0.85 33.60
N HIS A 275 -8.14 0.89 32.33
CA HIS A 275 -8.96 -0.13 31.68
C HIS A 275 -8.04 -1.15 31.00
N LYS A 276 -7.51 -2.09 31.78
CA LYS A 276 -6.41 -2.99 31.37
C LYS A 276 -6.67 -3.73 30.06
N ILE A 277 -7.90 -4.22 29.84
CA ILE A 277 -8.26 -5.00 28.65
C ILE A 277 -8.27 -4.14 27.39
N SER A 278 -8.96 -2.99 27.40
CA SER A 278 -9.02 -2.10 26.24
C SER A 278 -7.64 -1.49 25.94
N TYR A 279 -6.89 -1.08 26.96
CA TYR A 279 -5.53 -0.59 26.81
C TYR A 279 -4.60 -1.63 26.16
N ALA A 280 -4.62 -2.89 26.63
CA ALA A 280 -3.80 -3.95 26.08
C ALA A 280 -4.16 -4.29 24.63
N ARG A 281 -5.47 -4.23 24.27
CA ARG A 281 -5.94 -4.40 22.88
C ARG A 281 -5.48 -3.23 22.01
N SER A 282 -5.77 -1.99 22.41
CA SER A 282 -5.44 -0.80 21.62
C SER A 282 -3.93 -0.57 21.46
N ARG A 283 -3.09 -1.04 22.39
CA ARG A 283 -1.62 -1.01 22.24
C ARG A 283 -1.09 -1.79 21.03
N LYS A 284 -1.87 -2.73 20.51
CA LYS A 284 -1.51 -3.53 19.33
C LYS A 284 -1.99 -2.91 18.02
N TRP A 285 -2.79 -1.85 18.09
CA TRP A 285 -3.28 -1.17 16.90
C TRP A 285 -2.13 -0.53 16.12
N ASN A 286 -2.17 -0.72 14.82
CA ASN A 286 -1.32 -0.08 13.83
C ASN A 286 -2.17 0.85 12.96
N TRP A 287 -1.49 1.78 12.30
CA TRP A 287 -2.12 2.60 11.29
C TRP A 287 -2.67 1.71 10.17
N GLY A 288 -3.98 1.84 9.93
CA GLY A 288 -4.68 1.09 8.92
C GLY A 288 -5.35 -0.19 9.43
N ASP A 289 -5.24 -0.53 10.71
CA ASP A 289 -5.93 -1.70 11.26
C ASP A 289 -7.45 -1.55 11.23
N ALA A 290 -8.12 -2.68 10.99
CA ALA A 290 -9.55 -2.86 11.20
C ALA A 290 -9.76 -3.16 12.68
N VAL A 291 -10.56 -2.35 13.36
CA VAL A 291 -10.79 -2.46 14.79
C VAL A 291 -12.27 -2.43 15.09
N ALA A 292 -12.70 -3.24 16.06
CA ALA A 292 -14.02 -3.08 16.65
C ALA A 292 -14.09 -1.72 17.36
N ASP A 293 -15.26 -1.10 17.33
CA ASP A 293 -15.49 0.11 18.10
C ASP A 293 -15.26 -0.18 19.59
N LEU A 294 -14.49 0.70 20.25
CA LEU A 294 -14.40 0.63 21.70
C LEU A 294 -15.80 0.92 22.26
N PRO A 295 -16.26 0.15 23.27
CA PRO A 295 -17.50 0.47 23.95
C PRO A 295 -17.43 1.91 24.46
N ALA A 296 -18.53 2.64 24.33
CA ALA A 296 -18.67 3.93 24.96
C ALA A 296 -18.49 3.75 26.47
N GLU A 297 -17.66 4.61 27.09
CA GLU A 297 -17.49 4.65 28.55
C GLU A 297 -18.80 4.97 29.26
#